data_AF-A0A1U7VPV1-F1
#
_entry.id   AF-A0A1U7VPV1-F1
#
_cell.length_a   1.000
_cell.length_b   1.000
_cell.length_c   1.000
_cell.angle_alpha   90.00
_cell.angle_beta   90.00
_cell.angle_gamma   90.00
#
_symmetry.space_group_name_H-M   'P 1'
#
loop_
_entity.id
_entity.type
_entity.pdbx_description
1 polymer ?
#
loop_
_entity_poly.entity_id
_entity_poly.type
_entity_poly.pdbx_seq_one_letter_code
_entity_poly.pdbx_strand_id
1 'polypeptide(L)'
;MSIIMERKDSLLCTTVELCCCIVTKHASYCRELLKELADLLEEKNKSLSAMQASHELQLKKLEMELNKERTELANMQTRLQEEQKLSSTFQQELNSLKVDKDKMAVEMTNIRAELSHKVSELKQLQMELHERDNDESNEAIDGLRRVIETLQKENSHLKNEKDKLEASAAGASSADRSNINGLTEKVHPLEVFPEKEEMKRSLQNLENELKETRRERDKALQELKRLKQHLLEKEMEESEKMDEDSQIIEELRQNIEYQRAQILQLEKAIKQAIASQEDVKTLNDNELKKSKDTVNELNKKLANCLSTIEAQNVEVLNLQTALGQYYAEIEAKERVGEELVAAKEESHKLSGLLKDAYNESETFKKEKEEMLVKFSDMERRLSEGKGRINKLEQDNEKLRRALEQSMTRLNRMSLDSDNYVDRRIVIKLLVTYFQRNHSKEVLDLMVRMLGFSDEDKQRIGMAQQGSGKGVVRGVLGLPGRLVGGILGGSSAPSSTASDQSFADLWVDFLLKETEREKREAAEAGNGNAGDQIKGFQEAMGADGTMAEHRSNSSDVTFISPRQQSSPKHNLPPLAPHSRQVILPPEHSDAEFSTVPLTPLETNYQISRLPRY
;
A
#
# COMPACT_ATOMS: atom_id res chain seq x y z
N MET A 1 -19.35 68.25 -94.26
CA MET A 1 -18.00 68.04 -93.70
C MET A 1 -17.93 68.42 -92.20
N SER A 2 -18.49 69.56 -91.76
CA SER A 2 -18.44 69.98 -90.34
C SER A 2 -19.07 69.02 -89.32
N ILE A 3 -20.25 68.44 -89.60
CA ILE A 3 -20.93 67.53 -88.65
C ILE A 3 -20.11 66.25 -88.38
N ILE A 4 -19.30 65.81 -89.35
CA ILE A 4 -18.45 64.61 -89.22
C ILE A 4 -17.20 64.92 -88.38
N MET A 5 -16.64 66.14 -88.47
CA MET A 5 -15.53 66.57 -87.61
C MET A 5 -16.00 66.76 -86.17
N GLU A 6 -17.14 67.39 -85.95
CA GLU A 6 -17.70 67.64 -84.61
C GLU A 6 -18.05 66.33 -83.87
N ARG A 7 -18.56 65.32 -84.58
CA ARG A 7 -18.76 63.97 -84.02
C ARG A 7 -17.44 63.23 -83.75
N LYS A 8 -16.41 63.41 -84.58
CA LYS A 8 -15.09 62.82 -84.33
C LYS A 8 -14.41 63.45 -83.12
N ASP A 9 -14.49 64.76 -82.96
CA ASP A 9 -13.91 65.47 -81.82
C ASP A 9 -14.64 65.14 -80.51
N SER A 10 -15.97 65.00 -80.55
CA SER A 10 -16.75 64.51 -79.39
C SER A 10 -16.43 63.05 -79.03
N LEU A 11 -16.21 62.18 -80.03
CA LEU A 11 -15.81 60.79 -79.79
C LEU A 11 -14.36 60.71 -79.26
N LEU A 12 -13.46 61.55 -79.76
CA LEU A 12 -12.09 61.64 -79.25
C LEU A 12 -12.08 62.15 -77.81
N CYS A 13 -12.86 63.20 -77.51
CA CYS A 13 -12.98 63.77 -76.18
C CYS A 13 -13.50 62.73 -75.16
N THR A 14 -14.60 62.03 -75.51
CA THR A 14 -15.15 60.96 -74.65
C THR A 14 -14.21 59.76 -74.50
N THR A 15 -13.45 59.41 -75.56
CA THR A 15 -12.45 58.34 -75.47
C THR A 15 -11.27 58.73 -74.58
N VAL A 16 -10.80 59.99 -74.66
CA VAL A 16 -9.73 60.53 -73.82
C VAL A 16 -10.19 60.64 -72.36
N GLU A 17 -11.42 61.09 -72.11
CA GLU A 17 -12.01 61.13 -70.75
C GLU A 17 -12.17 59.73 -70.15
N LEU A 18 -12.63 58.76 -70.95
CA LEU A 18 -12.76 57.37 -70.50
C LEU A 18 -11.39 56.75 -70.20
N CYS A 19 -10.40 56.96 -71.07
CA CYS A 19 -9.01 56.54 -70.82
C CYS A 19 -8.43 57.21 -69.57
N CYS A 20 -8.67 58.50 -69.36
CA CYS A 20 -8.21 59.22 -68.17
C CYS A 20 -8.90 58.69 -66.89
N CYS A 21 -10.21 58.41 -66.94
CA CYS A 21 -10.94 57.76 -65.85
C CYS A 21 -10.41 56.35 -65.55
N ILE A 22 -10.11 55.55 -66.57
CA ILE A 22 -9.55 54.21 -66.39
C ILE A 22 -8.15 54.28 -65.77
N VAL A 23 -7.29 55.17 -66.27
CA VAL A 23 -5.93 55.36 -65.75
C VAL A 23 -5.95 55.87 -64.31
N THR A 24 -6.83 56.82 -63.98
CA THR A 24 -6.95 57.36 -62.60
C THR A 24 -7.53 56.34 -61.63
N LYS A 25 -8.54 55.56 -62.03
CA LYS A 25 -9.06 54.44 -61.23
C LYS A 25 -8.02 53.35 -61.03
N HIS A 26 -7.29 52.98 -62.08
CA HIS A 26 -6.23 52.00 -61.99
C HIS A 26 -5.07 52.50 -61.09
N ALA A 27 -4.67 53.77 -61.22
CA ALA A 27 -3.68 54.38 -60.34
C ALA A 27 -4.15 54.44 -58.88
N SER A 28 -5.44 54.69 -58.63
CA SER A 28 -6.01 54.64 -57.28
C SER A 28 -6.01 53.22 -56.71
N TYR A 29 -6.41 52.23 -57.51
CA TYR A 29 -6.38 50.82 -57.12
C TYR A 29 -4.95 50.33 -56.83
N CYS A 30 -3.98 50.69 -57.68
CA CYS A 30 -2.57 50.37 -57.45
C CYS A 30 -2.02 51.05 -56.17
N ARG A 31 -2.45 52.28 -55.86
CA ARG A 31 -2.08 52.95 -54.60
C ARG A 31 -2.66 52.25 -53.38
N GLU A 32 -3.92 51.84 -53.44
CA GLU A 32 -4.57 51.10 -52.34
C GLU A 32 -3.88 49.75 -52.12
N LEU A 33 -3.61 49.00 -53.19
CA LEU A 33 -2.91 47.73 -53.13
C LEU A 33 -1.47 47.87 -52.56
N LEU A 34 -0.75 48.92 -52.94
CA LEU A 34 0.57 49.21 -52.38
C LEU A 34 0.50 49.55 -50.88
N LYS A 35 -0.56 50.24 -50.46
CA LYS A 35 -0.78 50.57 -49.05
C LYS A 35 -1.13 49.32 -48.23
N GLU A 36 -2.03 48.47 -48.72
CA GLU A 36 -2.36 47.19 -48.09
C GLU A 36 -1.11 46.29 -47.96
N LEU A 37 -0.25 46.26 -48.98
CA LEU A 37 1.00 45.49 -48.95
C LEU A 37 1.98 46.08 -47.92
N ALA A 38 2.08 47.41 -47.82
CA ALA A 38 2.90 48.07 -46.80
C ALA A 38 2.39 47.81 -45.38
N ASP A 39 1.08 47.90 -45.16
CA ASP A 39 0.44 47.63 -43.86
C ASP A 39 0.64 46.16 -43.45
N LEU A 40 0.51 45.22 -44.40
CA LEU A 40 0.76 43.79 -44.15
C LEU A 40 2.23 43.52 -43.81
N LEU A 41 3.18 44.18 -44.48
CA LEU A 41 4.59 44.07 -44.15
C LEU A 41 4.89 44.65 -42.76
N GLU A 42 4.27 45.77 -42.39
CA GLU A 42 4.44 46.38 -41.06
C GLU A 42 3.86 45.47 -39.96
N GLU A 43 2.70 44.87 -40.19
CA GLU A 43 2.09 43.90 -39.27
C GLU A 43 2.97 42.65 -39.11
N LYS A 44 3.50 42.11 -40.22
CA LYS A 44 4.46 40.98 -40.18
C LYS A 44 5.72 41.33 -39.42
N ASN A 45 6.27 42.53 -39.63
CA ASN A 45 7.48 42.97 -38.94
C ASN A 45 7.24 43.19 -37.44
N LYS A 46 6.08 43.73 -37.06
CA LYS A 46 5.65 43.83 -35.66
C LYS A 46 5.49 42.45 -35.01
N SER A 47 4.83 41.52 -35.69
CA SER A 47 4.65 40.14 -35.24
C SER A 47 5.98 39.42 -35.06
N LEU A 48 6.91 39.56 -36.02
CA LEU A 48 8.24 38.97 -35.96
C LEU A 48 9.07 39.58 -34.81
N SER A 49 8.99 40.90 -34.60
CA SER A 49 9.65 41.56 -33.48
C SER A 49 9.11 41.10 -32.12
N ALA A 50 7.80 40.92 -32.01
CA ALA A 50 7.17 40.39 -30.79
C ALA A 50 7.57 38.94 -30.51
N MET A 51 7.64 38.11 -31.56
CA MET A 51 8.13 36.73 -31.46
C MET A 51 9.61 36.69 -31.04
N GLN A 52 10.45 37.54 -31.64
CA GLN A 52 11.86 37.65 -31.28
C GLN A 52 12.04 38.09 -29.82
N ALA A 53 11.29 39.07 -29.35
CA ALA A 53 11.32 39.51 -27.95
C ALA A 53 10.86 38.41 -26.99
N SER A 54 9.84 37.62 -27.38
CA SER A 54 9.38 36.48 -26.59
C SER A 54 10.46 35.38 -26.48
N HIS A 55 11.12 35.04 -27.59
CA HIS A 55 12.23 34.09 -27.58
C HIS A 55 13.42 34.60 -26.75
N GLU A 56 13.75 35.90 -26.83
CA GLU A 56 14.81 36.49 -26.02
C GLU A 56 14.50 36.41 -24.52
N LEU A 57 13.23 36.63 -24.13
CA LEU A 57 12.78 36.48 -22.74
C LEU A 57 12.88 35.02 -22.28
N GLN A 58 12.50 34.06 -23.13
CA GLN A 58 12.64 32.63 -22.82
C GLN A 58 14.11 32.23 -22.65
N LEU A 59 15.00 32.70 -23.52
CA LEU A 59 16.45 32.45 -23.41
C LEU A 59 17.00 33.01 -22.09
N LYS A 60 16.68 34.27 -21.75
CA LYS A 60 17.07 34.87 -20.47
C LYS A 60 16.54 34.08 -19.27
N LYS A 61 15.32 33.56 -19.35
CA LYS A 61 14.74 32.71 -18.31
C LYS A 61 15.54 31.41 -18.14
N LEU A 62 15.84 30.72 -19.25
CA LEU A 62 16.63 29.49 -19.23
C LEU A 62 18.07 29.73 -18.75
N GLU A 63 18.69 30.86 -19.10
CA GLU A 63 20.01 31.25 -18.59
C GLU A 63 20.00 31.46 -17.07
N MET A 64 18.97 32.10 -16.54
CA MET A 64 18.81 32.26 -15.09
C MET A 64 18.63 30.92 -14.38
N GLU A 65 17.80 30.03 -14.93
CA GLU A 65 17.60 28.68 -14.39
C GLU A 65 18.91 27.87 -14.44
N LEU A 66 19.64 27.89 -15.56
CA LEU A 66 20.93 27.23 -15.69
C LEU A 66 21.96 27.74 -14.67
N ASN A 67 22.01 29.05 -14.44
CA ASN A 67 22.91 29.64 -13.45
C ASN A 67 22.51 29.24 -12.02
N LYS A 68 21.22 29.17 -11.73
CA LYS A 68 20.71 28.67 -10.44
C LYS A 68 21.14 27.22 -10.21
N GLU A 69 20.91 26.34 -11.17
CA GLU A 69 21.33 24.92 -11.10
C GLU A 69 22.85 24.79 -10.92
N ARG A 70 23.65 25.61 -11.61
CA ARG A 70 25.11 25.63 -11.43
C ARG A 70 25.52 26.03 -10.01
N THR A 71 24.84 27.01 -9.41
CA THR A 71 25.11 27.39 -8.02
C THR A 71 24.70 26.31 -7.03
N GLU A 72 23.57 25.64 -7.27
CA GLU A 72 23.11 24.52 -6.45
C GLU A 72 24.05 23.33 -6.53
N LEU A 73 24.54 22.99 -7.73
CA LEU A 73 25.55 21.95 -7.93
C LEU A 73 26.86 22.27 -7.18
N ALA A 74 27.34 23.52 -7.26
CA ALA A 74 28.52 23.95 -6.52
C ALA A 74 28.33 23.85 -4.99
N ASN A 75 27.15 24.21 -4.49
CA ASN A 75 26.80 24.06 -3.07
C ASN A 75 26.76 22.58 -2.66
N MET A 76 26.15 21.70 -3.46
CA MET A 76 26.10 20.27 -3.21
C MET A 76 27.49 19.63 -3.22
N GLN A 77 28.36 20.05 -4.15
CA GLN A 77 29.76 19.59 -4.20
C GLN A 77 30.54 20.01 -2.95
N THR A 78 30.32 21.23 -2.46
CA THR A 78 30.95 21.71 -1.22
C THR A 78 30.49 20.89 0.00
N ARG A 79 29.17 20.64 0.12
CA ARG A 79 28.59 19.79 1.18
C ARG A 79 29.14 18.36 1.12
N LEU A 80 29.24 17.78 -0.07
CA LEU A 80 29.82 16.44 -0.23
C LEU A 80 31.27 16.39 0.25
N GLN A 81 32.06 17.42 -0.05
CA GLN A 81 33.45 17.50 0.41
C GLN A 81 33.55 17.67 1.93
N GLU A 82 32.64 18.43 2.55
CA GLU A 82 32.54 18.56 4.00
C GLU A 82 32.17 17.24 4.66
N GLU A 83 31.16 16.53 4.14
CA GLU A 83 30.77 15.19 4.61
C GLU A 83 31.91 14.17 4.46
N GLN A 84 32.67 14.21 3.38
CA GLN A 84 33.86 13.37 3.22
C GLN A 84 34.94 13.66 4.28
N LYS A 85 35.15 14.94 4.62
CA LYS A 85 36.07 15.32 5.70
C LYS A 85 35.54 14.83 7.04
N LEU A 86 34.26 15.01 7.33
CA LEU A 86 33.65 14.53 8.57
C LEU A 86 33.69 13.00 8.69
N SER A 87 33.44 12.28 7.60
CA SER A 87 33.60 10.83 7.54
C SER A 87 35.04 10.40 7.84
N SER A 88 36.03 11.12 7.29
CA SER A 88 37.44 10.85 7.58
C SER A 88 37.81 11.11 9.05
N THR A 89 37.24 12.15 9.67
CA THR A 89 37.47 12.44 11.09
C THR A 89 36.80 11.40 11.98
N PHE A 90 35.57 10.97 11.68
CA PHE A 90 34.91 9.89 12.41
C PHE A 90 35.68 8.56 12.30
N GLN A 91 36.23 8.26 11.13
CA GLN A 91 37.08 7.08 10.95
C GLN A 91 38.34 7.16 11.83
N GLN A 92 38.94 8.35 11.97
CA GLN A 92 40.09 8.57 12.85
C GLN A 92 39.71 8.43 14.33
N GLU A 93 38.57 9.00 14.75
CA GLU A 93 38.05 8.85 16.12
C GLU A 93 37.73 7.40 16.46
N LEU A 94 37.12 6.65 15.54
CA LEU A 94 36.88 5.21 15.69
C LEU A 94 38.18 4.42 15.88
N ASN A 95 39.22 4.76 15.11
CA ASN A 95 40.53 4.13 15.27
C ASN A 95 41.17 4.48 16.61
N SER A 96 41.06 5.73 17.08
CA SER A 96 41.54 6.15 18.41
C SER A 96 40.82 5.38 19.52
N LEU A 97 39.49 5.35 19.48
CA LEU A 97 38.68 4.62 20.46
C LEU A 97 38.97 3.12 20.46
N LYS A 98 39.27 2.54 19.29
CA LYS A 98 39.69 1.13 19.20
C LYS A 98 41.01 0.91 19.91
N VAL A 99 42.00 1.78 19.71
CA VAL A 99 43.30 1.69 20.41
C VAL A 99 43.12 1.85 21.92
N ASP A 100 42.30 2.80 22.37
CA ASP A 100 42.03 3.00 23.80
C ASP A 100 41.31 1.79 24.43
N LYS A 101 40.36 1.19 23.70
CA LYS A 101 39.71 -0.06 24.11
C LYS A 101 40.72 -1.21 24.25
N ASP A 102 41.61 -1.37 23.27
CA ASP A 102 42.63 -2.42 23.30
C ASP A 102 43.62 -2.20 24.45
N LYS A 103 44.02 -0.95 24.70
CA LYS A 103 44.84 -0.57 25.87
C LYS A 103 44.15 -0.90 27.19
N MET A 104 42.89 -0.52 27.34
CA MET A 104 42.10 -0.82 28.53
C MET A 104 41.91 -2.33 28.73
N ALA A 105 41.76 -3.10 27.65
CA ALA A 105 41.68 -4.55 27.71
C ALA A 105 42.99 -5.15 28.26
N VAL A 106 44.15 -4.66 27.80
CA VAL A 106 45.46 -5.07 28.33
C VAL A 106 45.59 -4.72 29.81
N GLU A 107 45.24 -3.49 30.22
CA GLU A 107 45.25 -3.07 31.63
C GLU A 107 44.34 -3.95 32.49
N MET A 108 43.13 -4.28 32.02
CA MET A 108 42.23 -5.22 32.71
C MET A 108 42.80 -6.63 32.84
N THR A 109 43.51 -7.13 31.82
CA THR A 109 44.18 -8.43 31.92
C THR A 109 45.33 -8.42 32.91
N ASN A 110 46.10 -7.34 32.98
CA ASN A 110 47.17 -7.17 33.97
C ASN A 110 46.61 -7.12 35.40
N ILE A 111 45.56 -6.32 35.64
CA ILE A 111 44.90 -6.25 36.95
C ILE A 111 44.36 -7.63 37.36
N ARG A 112 43.78 -8.39 36.41
CA ARG A 112 43.31 -9.75 36.68
C ARG A 112 44.47 -10.70 37.05
N ALA A 113 45.62 -10.57 36.38
CA ALA A 113 46.81 -11.35 36.68
C ALA A 113 47.39 -10.99 38.06
N GLU A 114 47.50 -9.71 38.38
CA GLU A 114 47.92 -9.22 39.71
C GLU A 114 46.99 -9.70 40.82
N LEU A 115 45.67 -9.63 40.59
CA LEU A 115 44.67 -10.16 41.53
C LEU A 115 44.86 -11.67 41.74
N SER A 116 45.05 -12.43 40.66
CA SER A 116 45.33 -13.88 40.74
C SER A 116 46.61 -14.18 41.52
N HIS A 117 47.66 -13.37 41.34
CA HIS A 117 48.90 -13.47 42.10
C HIS A 117 48.65 -13.21 43.59
N LYS A 118 47.96 -12.11 43.94
CA LYS A 118 47.65 -11.76 45.33
C LYS A 118 46.75 -12.79 46.01
N VAL A 119 45.81 -13.40 45.29
CA VAL A 119 45.01 -14.52 45.80
C VAL A 119 45.90 -15.75 46.10
N SER A 120 46.91 -16.02 45.27
CA SER A 120 47.83 -17.14 45.49
C SER A 120 48.76 -16.88 46.68
N GLU A 121 49.26 -15.64 46.81
CA GLU A 121 50.07 -15.18 47.94
C GLU A 121 49.27 -15.26 49.26
N LEU A 122 48.02 -14.82 49.28
CA LEU A 122 47.13 -14.96 50.44
C LEU A 122 46.91 -16.43 50.84
N LYS A 123 46.72 -17.33 49.87
CA LYS A 123 46.59 -18.77 50.16
C LYS A 123 47.87 -19.35 50.75
N GLN A 124 49.04 -18.95 50.25
CA GLN A 124 50.33 -19.37 50.78
C GLN A 124 50.53 -18.88 52.21
N LEU A 125 50.30 -17.60 52.47
CA LEU A 125 50.39 -17.03 53.82
C LEU A 125 49.41 -17.70 54.79
N GLN A 126 48.21 -18.07 54.33
CA GLN A 126 47.24 -18.79 55.14
C GLN A 126 47.72 -20.21 55.51
N MET A 127 48.37 -20.92 54.59
CA MET A 127 49.00 -22.21 54.89
C MET A 127 50.14 -22.07 55.89
N GLU A 128 51.00 -21.07 55.71
CA GLU A 128 52.14 -20.79 56.61
C GLU A 128 51.67 -20.38 58.02
N LEU A 129 50.55 -19.66 58.13
CA LEU A 129 49.94 -19.31 59.40
C LEU A 129 49.36 -20.55 60.11
N HIS A 130 48.67 -21.42 59.38
CA HIS A 130 48.15 -22.68 59.90
C HIS A 130 49.27 -23.67 60.31
N GLU A 131 50.39 -23.68 59.59
CA GLU A 131 51.57 -24.48 59.95
C GLU A 131 52.18 -23.97 61.26
N ARG A 132 52.36 -22.65 61.40
CA ARG A 132 52.85 -22.05 62.66
C ARG A 132 51.91 -22.31 63.84
N ASP A 133 50.60 -22.13 63.67
CA ASP A 133 49.62 -22.40 64.74
C ASP A 133 49.67 -23.86 65.20
N ASN A 134 49.84 -24.80 64.27
CA ASN A 134 49.99 -26.23 64.60
C ASN A 134 51.31 -26.51 65.34
N ASP A 135 52.41 -25.91 64.89
CA ASP A 135 53.72 -26.08 65.53
C ASP A 135 53.72 -25.49 66.95
N GLU A 136 53.11 -24.32 67.16
CA GLU A 136 52.98 -23.68 68.47
C GLU A 136 52.08 -24.52 69.40
N SER A 137 50.98 -25.08 68.87
CA SER A 137 50.11 -26.00 69.60
C SER A 137 50.85 -27.29 69.98
N ASN A 138 51.62 -27.87 69.06
CA ASN A 138 52.42 -29.07 69.30
C ASN A 138 53.50 -28.80 70.36
N GLU A 139 54.20 -27.66 70.29
CA GLU A 139 55.20 -27.28 71.28
C GLU A 139 54.59 -27.08 72.67
N ALA A 140 53.42 -26.45 72.75
CA ALA A 140 52.66 -26.31 74.00
C ALA A 140 52.22 -27.68 74.56
N ILE A 141 51.75 -28.59 73.71
CA ILE A 141 51.37 -29.97 74.07
C ILE A 141 52.59 -30.73 74.59
N ASP A 142 53.75 -30.62 73.95
CA ASP A 142 54.98 -31.28 74.38
C ASP A 142 55.56 -30.66 75.65
N GLY A 143 55.41 -29.35 75.84
CA GLY A 143 55.67 -28.66 77.11
C GLY A 143 54.85 -29.25 78.26
N LEU A 144 53.53 -29.38 78.06
CA LEU A 144 52.64 -30.01 79.05
C LEU A 144 52.99 -31.47 79.30
N ARG A 145 53.32 -32.24 78.25
CA ARG A 145 53.76 -33.64 78.37
C ARG A 145 55.01 -33.76 79.25
N ARG A 146 56.02 -32.91 79.03
CA ARG A 146 57.24 -32.86 79.86
C ARG A 146 56.92 -32.55 81.32
N VAL A 147 56.03 -31.57 81.58
CA VAL A 147 55.61 -31.23 82.95
C VAL A 147 54.89 -32.41 83.62
N ILE A 148 54.01 -33.11 82.90
CA ILE A 148 53.32 -34.30 83.40
C ILE A 148 54.33 -35.40 83.74
N GLU A 149 55.31 -35.66 82.87
CA GLU A 149 56.38 -36.64 83.13
C GLU A 149 57.22 -36.27 84.36
N THR A 150 57.57 -34.98 84.53
CA THR A 150 58.29 -34.52 85.73
C THR A 150 57.48 -34.70 87.00
N LEU A 151 56.18 -34.33 86.96
CA LEU A 151 55.28 -34.50 88.09
C LEU A 151 55.06 -35.98 88.41
N GLN A 152 54.95 -36.86 87.42
CA GLN A 152 54.85 -38.31 87.65
C GLN A 152 56.10 -38.88 88.33
N LYS A 153 57.30 -38.48 87.88
CA LYS A 153 58.57 -38.87 88.52
C LYS A 153 58.61 -38.39 89.97
N GLU A 154 58.27 -37.12 90.22
CA GLU A 154 58.26 -36.54 91.56
C GLU A 154 57.22 -37.23 92.46
N ASN A 155 56.04 -37.56 91.94
CA ASN A 155 55.01 -38.28 92.68
C ASN A 155 55.45 -39.72 93.03
N SER A 156 56.17 -40.39 92.12
CA SER A 156 56.79 -41.71 92.42
C SER A 156 57.90 -41.61 93.47
N HIS A 157 58.71 -40.54 93.43
CA HIS A 157 59.76 -40.28 94.42
C HIS A 157 59.18 -39.98 95.80
N LEU A 158 58.19 -39.08 95.89
CA LEU A 158 57.48 -38.75 97.12
C LEU A 158 56.77 -39.98 97.70
N LYS A 159 56.23 -40.85 96.85
CA LYS A 159 55.64 -42.12 97.29
C LYS A 159 56.68 -43.05 97.93
N ASN A 160 57.85 -43.20 97.30
CA ASN A 160 58.95 -44.00 97.86
C ASN A 160 59.49 -43.42 99.19
N GLU A 161 59.66 -42.09 99.28
CA GLU A 161 60.09 -41.42 100.51
C GLU A 161 59.03 -41.52 101.61
N LYS A 162 57.74 -41.43 101.27
CA LYS A 162 56.63 -41.70 102.21
C LYS A 162 56.71 -43.13 102.74
N ASP A 163 56.85 -44.13 101.87
CA ASP A 163 56.93 -45.55 102.28
C ASP A 163 58.15 -45.79 103.19
N LYS A 164 59.27 -45.11 102.92
CA LYS A 164 60.50 -45.17 103.73
C LYS A 164 60.39 -44.46 105.08
N LEU A 165 59.69 -43.32 105.14
CA LEU A 165 59.40 -42.61 106.38
C LEU A 165 58.34 -43.35 107.21
N GLU A 166 57.36 -43.99 106.59
CA GLU A 166 56.39 -44.85 107.26
C GLU A 166 57.08 -46.08 107.87
N ALA A 167 58.05 -46.68 107.16
CA ALA A 167 58.92 -47.71 107.71
C ALA A 167 59.83 -47.21 108.86
N SER A 168 60.28 -45.95 108.80
CA SER A 168 61.11 -45.33 109.85
C SER A 168 60.29 -44.91 111.08
N ALA A 169 59.02 -44.50 110.89
CA ALA A 169 58.08 -44.18 111.95
C ALA A 169 57.60 -45.44 112.70
N ALA A 170 57.64 -46.61 112.06
CA ALA A 170 57.44 -47.89 112.74
C ALA A 170 58.62 -48.31 113.65
N GLY A 171 59.78 -47.64 113.56
CA GLY A 171 61.04 -48.05 114.20
C GLY A 171 61.59 -47.18 115.33
N ALA A 172 60.95 -46.06 115.71
CA ALA A 172 61.53 -45.12 116.69
C ALA A 172 60.59 -44.76 117.85
N SER A 173 60.74 -45.49 118.95
CA SER A 173 60.35 -45.07 120.31
C SER A 173 61.31 -45.67 121.35
N SER A 174 62.29 -44.88 121.82
CA SER A 174 62.77 -44.88 123.22
C SER A 174 64.01 -43.98 123.45
N ALA A 175 63.86 -43.01 124.38
CA ALA A 175 64.82 -42.47 125.37
C ALA A 175 66.13 -41.76 124.95
N ASP A 176 66.81 -40.93 125.76
CA ASP A 176 66.52 -39.91 126.78
C ASP A 176 67.90 -39.27 127.18
N ARG A 177 67.89 -38.01 127.65
CA ARG A 177 68.79 -37.33 128.62
C ARG A 177 70.29 -36.94 128.40
N SER A 178 70.50 -35.60 128.30
CA SER A 178 71.11 -34.65 129.28
C SER A 178 72.64 -34.42 129.51
N ASN A 179 73.04 -33.14 129.34
CA ASN A 179 73.73 -32.17 130.26
C ASN A 179 75.25 -32.13 130.61
N ILE A 180 75.82 -30.93 130.32
CA ILE A 180 76.55 -29.93 131.17
C ILE A 180 78.09 -29.98 131.42
N ASN A 181 78.63 -28.76 131.31
CA ASN A 181 79.99 -28.19 131.38
C ASN A 181 80.72 -28.15 132.75
N GLY A 182 82.06 -27.98 132.68
CA GLY A 182 82.81 -26.91 133.39
C GLY A 182 83.79 -27.32 134.51
N LEU A 183 85.04 -26.80 134.47
CA LEU A 183 85.94 -26.31 135.56
C LEU A 183 87.43 -26.38 135.10
N THR A 184 88.17 -25.28 134.90
CA THR A 184 89.02 -24.48 135.84
C THR A 184 90.22 -25.17 136.54
N GLU A 185 91.41 -24.83 136.04
CA GLU A 185 92.63 -24.28 136.68
C GLU A 185 92.90 -24.45 138.20
N LYS A 186 94.11 -24.95 138.54
CA LYS A 186 95.00 -24.61 139.69
C LYS A 186 96.32 -25.41 139.61
N VAL A 187 97.50 -24.80 139.39
CA VAL A 187 98.53 -24.29 140.35
C VAL A 187 99.31 -25.36 141.14
N HIS A 188 100.66 -25.37 140.98
CA HIS A 188 101.75 -25.49 142.00
C HIS A 188 103.11 -25.96 141.40
N PRO A 189 104.30 -25.78 142.03
CA PRO A 189 104.91 -24.58 142.65
C PRO A 189 106.44 -24.39 142.33
N LEU A 190 106.99 -23.24 142.81
CA LEU A 190 108.37 -22.78 143.10
C LEU A 190 109.54 -23.82 142.99
N GLU A 191 110.77 -23.48 142.58
CA GLU A 191 111.70 -22.53 143.23
C GLU A 191 113.03 -22.36 142.41
N VAL A 192 113.65 -21.17 142.51
CA VAL A 192 115.05 -20.78 142.15
C VAL A 192 115.39 -20.40 140.68
N PHE A 193 115.09 -19.13 140.35
CA PHE A 193 115.90 -18.15 139.60
C PHE A 193 116.83 -18.62 138.45
N PRO A 194 116.46 -18.26 137.19
CA PRO A 194 117.22 -17.25 136.47
C PRO A 194 116.27 -16.20 135.88
N GLU A 195 115.77 -15.31 136.75
CA GLU A 195 114.81 -14.22 136.47
C GLU A 195 115.21 -13.32 135.28
N LYS A 196 116.47 -13.36 134.84
CA LYS A 196 116.96 -12.61 133.70
C LYS A 196 116.69 -13.26 132.34
N GLU A 197 116.74 -14.58 132.22
CA GLU A 197 116.55 -15.26 130.91
C GLU A 197 115.09 -15.59 130.61
N GLU A 198 114.25 -15.78 131.62
CA GLU A 198 112.80 -15.93 131.43
C GLU A 198 112.12 -14.59 131.17
N MET A 199 112.55 -13.52 131.85
CA MET A 199 112.13 -12.15 131.53
C MET A 199 112.58 -11.73 130.13
N LYS A 200 113.75 -12.20 129.69
CA LYS A 200 114.24 -11.96 128.33
C LYS A 200 113.48 -12.80 127.29
N ARG A 201 113.13 -14.05 127.59
CA ARG A 201 112.24 -14.88 126.75
C ARG A 201 110.82 -14.31 126.68
N SER A 202 110.25 -13.83 127.77
CA SER A 202 108.91 -13.21 127.78
C SER A 202 108.90 -11.84 127.10
N LEU A 203 109.95 -11.01 127.29
CA LEU A 203 110.14 -9.77 126.52
C LEU A 203 110.31 -10.05 125.03
N GLN A 204 111.08 -11.09 124.66
CA GLN A 204 111.26 -11.48 123.26
C GLN A 204 109.97 -12.06 122.66
N ASN A 205 109.16 -12.78 123.44
CA ASN A 205 107.82 -13.25 123.02
C ASN A 205 106.85 -12.08 122.85
N LEU A 206 106.77 -11.17 123.82
CA LEU A 206 105.96 -9.95 123.72
C LEU A 206 106.42 -9.09 122.53
N GLU A 207 107.72 -9.00 122.26
CA GLU A 207 108.24 -8.30 121.09
C GLU A 207 107.85 -9.00 119.78
N ASN A 208 107.84 -10.33 119.75
CA ASN A 208 107.39 -11.11 118.61
C ASN A 208 105.88 -10.97 118.38
N GLU A 209 105.06 -11.06 119.42
CA GLU A 209 103.61 -10.83 119.38
C GLU A 209 103.29 -9.38 118.96
N LEU A 210 104.08 -8.40 119.42
CA LEU A 210 103.93 -7.00 119.02
C LEU A 210 104.34 -6.78 117.55
N LYS A 211 105.33 -7.53 117.04
CA LYS A 211 105.66 -7.54 115.60
C LYS A 211 104.60 -8.25 114.77
N GLU A 212 104.01 -9.33 115.27
CA GLU A 212 102.96 -10.10 114.61
C GLU A 212 101.65 -9.29 114.53
N THR A 213 101.19 -8.72 115.64
CA THR A 213 100.05 -7.79 115.67
C THR A 213 100.27 -6.56 114.78
N ARG A 214 101.51 -6.04 114.68
CA ARG A 214 101.84 -5.00 113.69
C ARG A 214 101.70 -5.50 112.26
N ARG A 215 102.21 -6.69 111.93
CA ARG A 215 102.06 -7.29 110.58
C ARG A 215 100.60 -7.57 110.25
N GLU A 216 99.81 -8.07 111.20
CA GLU A 216 98.37 -8.33 111.04
C GLU A 216 97.58 -7.04 110.84
N ARG A 217 97.88 -6.00 111.63
CA ARG A 217 97.32 -4.66 111.42
C ARG A 217 97.70 -4.12 110.04
N ASP A 218 98.94 -4.28 109.61
CA ASP A 218 99.39 -3.79 108.30
C ASP A 218 98.72 -4.56 107.15
N LYS A 219 98.51 -5.88 107.30
CA LYS A 219 97.69 -6.70 106.37
C LYS A 219 96.24 -6.25 106.37
N ALA A 220 95.62 -6.03 107.54
CA ALA A 220 94.25 -5.52 107.63
C ALA A 220 94.11 -4.13 107.01
N LEU A 221 95.13 -3.26 107.13
CA LEU A 221 95.18 -1.97 106.46
C LEU A 221 95.32 -2.11 104.94
N GLN A 222 96.06 -3.11 104.45
CA GLN A 222 96.15 -3.42 103.01
C GLN A 222 94.81 -3.95 102.47
N GLU A 223 94.16 -4.88 103.17
CA GLU A 223 92.84 -5.38 102.80
C GLU A 223 91.77 -4.27 102.86
N LEU A 224 91.81 -3.39 103.87
CA LEU A 224 90.92 -2.23 103.94
C LEU A 224 91.15 -1.27 102.76
N LYS A 225 92.40 -1.06 102.34
CA LYS A 225 92.71 -0.26 101.14
C LYS A 225 92.18 -0.93 99.88
N ARG A 226 92.37 -2.24 99.71
CA ARG A 226 91.84 -3.00 98.58
C ARG A 226 90.31 -2.94 98.53
N LEU A 227 89.63 -3.12 99.65
CA LEU A 227 88.17 -3.07 99.72
C LEU A 227 87.64 -1.66 99.41
N LYS A 228 88.29 -0.61 99.94
CA LYS A 228 87.96 0.78 99.59
C LYS A 228 88.13 1.06 98.10
N GLN A 229 89.22 0.60 97.51
CA GLN A 229 89.48 0.75 96.07
C GLN A 229 88.41 0.02 95.25
N HIS A 230 88.09 -1.23 95.59
CA HIS A 230 87.05 -2.00 94.91
C HIS A 230 85.66 -1.37 95.07
N LEU A 231 85.33 -0.79 96.23
CA LEU A 231 84.08 -0.06 96.42
C LEU A 231 84.01 1.19 95.54
N LEU A 232 85.12 1.93 95.42
CA LEU A 232 85.21 3.09 94.52
C LEU A 232 85.11 2.68 93.06
N GLU A 233 85.78 1.62 92.63
CA GLU A 233 85.67 1.07 91.27
C GLU A 233 84.24 0.64 90.96
N LYS A 234 83.57 -0.03 91.90
CA LYS A 234 82.17 -0.43 91.75
C LYS A 234 81.22 0.77 91.70
N GLU A 235 81.45 1.80 92.52
CA GLU A 235 80.67 3.04 92.49
C GLU A 235 80.86 3.79 91.16
N MET A 236 82.08 3.82 90.61
CA MET A 236 82.35 4.40 89.30
C MET A 236 81.68 3.61 88.16
N GLU A 237 81.78 2.27 88.18
CA GLU A 237 81.13 1.40 87.19
C GLU A 237 79.59 1.51 87.24
N GLU A 238 79.01 1.58 88.45
CA GLU A 238 77.58 1.81 88.63
C GLU A 238 77.16 3.22 88.17
N SER A 239 78.00 4.23 88.38
CA SER A 239 77.78 5.59 87.85
C SER A 239 77.83 5.63 86.33
N GLU A 240 78.82 4.99 85.71
CA GLU A 240 78.94 4.92 84.25
C GLU A 240 77.74 4.19 83.63
N LYS A 241 77.29 3.09 84.25
CA LYS A 241 76.08 2.39 83.83
C LYS A 241 74.82 3.27 83.95
N MET A 242 74.68 4.05 85.03
CA MET A 242 73.56 4.98 85.17
C MET A 242 73.57 6.08 84.09
N ASP A 243 74.75 6.54 83.68
CA ASP A 243 74.90 7.51 82.59
C ASP A 243 74.54 6.88 81.24
N GLU A 244 75.00 5.65 80.97
CA GLU A 244 74.62 4.87 79.78
C GLU A 244 73.10 4.62 79.72
N ASP A 245 72.50 4.15 80.82
CA ASP A 245 71.06 3.93 80.93
C ASP A 245 70.29 5.25 80.72
N SER A 246 70.80 6.37 81.24
CA SER A 246 70.21 7.70 81.06
C SER A 246 70.28 8.15 79.59
N GLN A 247 71.39 7.87 78.90
CA GLN A 247 71.53 8.15 77.47
C GLN A 247 70.53 7.32 76.65
N ILE A 248 70.41 6.02 76.92
CA ILE A 248 69.46 5.13 76.23
C ILE A 248 68.02 5.61 76.46
N ILE A 249 67.66 5.98 77.68
CA ILE A 249 66.32 6.51 78.00
C ILE A 249 66.02 7.78 77.18
N GLU A 250 66.99 8.67 77.05
CA GLU A 250 66.80 9.92 76.31
C GLU A 250 66.72 9.68 74.79
N GLU A 251 67.53 8.78 74.24
CA GLU A 251 67.44 8.36 72.84
C GLU A 251 66.06 7.72 72.53
N LEU A 252 65.57 6.85 73.42
CA LEU A 252 64.24 6.27 73.30
C LEU A 252 63.13 7.32 73.37
N ARG A 253 63.26 8.33 74.25
CA ARG A 253 62.31 9.45 74.35
C ARG A 253 62.29 10.28 73.07
N GLN A 254 63.45 10.62 72.52
CA GLN A 254 63.57 11.36 71.26
C GLN A 254 62.96 10.57 70.10
N ASN A 255 63.19 9.25 70.05
CA ASN A 255 62.60 8.37 69.03
C ASN A 255 61.08 8.32 69.15
N ILE A 256 60.54 8.17 70.37
CA ILE A 256 59.08 8.21 70.62
C ILE A 256 58.49 9.55 70.18
N GLU A 257 59.12 10.68 70.50
CA GLU A 257 58.62 12.00 70.12
C GLU A 257 58.67 12.21 68.59
N TYR A 258 59.74 11.75 67.94
CA TYR A 258 59.85 11.74 66.48
C TYR A 258 58.74 10.90 65.83
N GLN A 259 58.50 9.68 66.33
CA GLN A 259 57.43 8.81 65.84
C GLN A 259 56.05 9.44 66.06
N ARG A 260 55.81 10.08 67.21
CA ARG A 260 54.56 10.81 67.48
C ARG A 260 54.35 11.97 66.50
N ALA A 261 55.40 12.74 66.21
CA ALA A 261 55.33 13.82 65.24
C ALA A 261 55.01 13.28 63.83
N GLN A 262 55.62 12.16 63.44
CA GLN A 262 55.35 11.50 62.16
C GLN A 262 53.91 10.99 62.07
N ILE A 263 53.40 10.33 63.12
CA ILE A 263 52.01 9.87 63.20
C ILE A 263 51.06 11.06 63.05
N LEU A 264 51.30 12.15 63.76
CA LEU A 264 50.47 13.35 63.69
C LEU A 264 50.47 13.99 62.29
N GLN A 265 51.61 14.00 61.60
CA GLN A 265 51.70 14.46 60.21
C GLN A 265 50.91 13.55 59.26
N LEU A 266 51.04 12.23 59.39
CA LEU A 266 50.28 11.26 58.60
C LEU A 266 48.78 11.37 58.87
N GLU A 267 48.36 11.50 60.13
CA GLU A 267 46.95 11.71 60.48
C GLU A 267 46.38 12.99 59.86
N LYS A 268 47.15 14.08 59.86
CA LYS A 268 46.74 15.34 59.22
C LYS A 268 46.63 15.17 57.70
N ALA A 269 47.58 14.48 57.08
CA ALA A 269 47.56 14.19 55.65
C ALA A 269 46.35 13.31 55.28
N ILE A 270 46.03 12.28 56.07
CA ILE A 270 44.85 11.43 55.88
C ILE A 270 43.56 12.25 56.00
N LYS A 271 43.43 13.09 57.05
CA LYS A 271 42.25 13.95 57.22
C LYS A 271 42.07 14.91 56.04
N GLN A 272 43.16 15.48 55.53
CA GLN A 272 43.12 16.35 54.35
C GLN A 272 42.73 15.56 53.07
N ALA A 273 43.28 14.37 52.88
CA ALA A 273 42.95 13.51 51.75
C ALA A 273 41.47 13.11 51.76
N ILE A 274 40.91 12.75 52.93
CA ILE A 274 39.48 12.45 53.10
C ILE A 274 38.62 13.65 52.76
N ALA A 275 38.97 14.85 53.23
CA ALA A 275 38.24 16.08 52.90
C ALA A 275 38.24 16.35 51.39
N SER A 276 39.42 16.28 50.74
CA SER A 276 39.52 16.46 49.29
C SER A 276 38.76 15.38 48.51
N GLN A 277 38.70 14.15 49.02
CA GLN A 277 37.96 13.06 48.40
C GLN A 277 36.44 13.31 48.45
N GLU A 278 35.92 13.83 49.55
CA GLU A 278 34.50 14.19 49.67
C GLU A 278 34.18 15.39 48.76
N ASP A 279 35.05 16.39 48.66
CA ASP A 279 34.89 17.50 47.72
C ASP A 279 34.81 17.01 46.26
N VAL A 280 35.72 16.11 45.85
CA VAL A 280 35.68 15.50 44.51
C VAL A 280 34.41 14.69 44.29
N LYS A 281 33.96 13.94 45.29
CA LYS A 281 32.73 13.14 45.22
C LYS A 281 31.51 14.04 45.03
N THR A 282 31.38 15.13 45.80
CA THR A 282 30.28 16.08 45.65
C THR A 282 30.30 16.81 44.30
N LEU A 283 31.48 17.12 43.75
CA LEU A 283 31.62 17.66 42.40
C LEU A 283 31.15 16.65 41.33
N ASN A 284 31.59 15.39 41.44
CA ASN A 284 31.18 14.34 40.51
C ASN A 284 29.67 14.09 40.57
N ASP A 285 29.06 14.04 41.76
CA ASP A 285 27.61 13.91 41.93
C ASP A 285 26.84 15.08 41.27
N ASN A 286 27.38 16.30 41.38
CA ASN A 286 26.80 17.48 40.73
C ASN A 286 26.94 17.43 39.20
N GLU A 287 28.08 17.00 38.67
CA GLU A 287 28.30 16.82 37.22
C GLU A 287 27.43 15.70 36.66
N LEU A 288 27.33 14.57 37.37
CA LEU A 288 26.45 13.47 37.02
C LEU A 288 24.99 13.93 36.98
N LYS A 289 24.56 14.75 37.94
CA LYS A 289 23.22 15.34 37.95
C LYS A 289 23.01 16.26 36.74
N LYS A 290 23.96 17.16 36.45
CA LYS A 290 23.88 18.04 35.26
C LYS A 290 23.80 17.23 33.97
N SER A 291 24.62 16.20 33.83
CA SER A 291 24.61 15.29 32.68
C SER A 291 23.28 14.55 32.56
N LYS A 292 22.70 14.10 33.68
CA LYS A 292 21.37 13.48 33.68
C LYS A 292 20.28 14.46 33.26
N ASP A 293 20.35 15.70 33.71
CA ASP A 293 19.39 16.75 33.34
C ASP A 293 19.50 17.11 31.85
N THR A 294 20.71 17.18 31.28
CA THR A 294 20.89 17.39 29.83
C THR A 294 20.38 16.21 29.00
N VAL A 295 20.62 14.98 29.44
CA VAL A 295 20.07 13.77 28.79
C VAL A 295 18.53 13.79 28.83
N ASN A 296 17.93 14.16 29.95
CA ASN A 296 16.47 14.27 30.07
C ASN A 296 15.90 15.33 29.14
N GLU A 297 16.54 16.50 29.04
CA GLU A 297 16.12 17.56 28.13
C GLU A 297 16.26 17.14 26.66
N LEU A 298 17.35 16.47 26.29
CA LEU A 298 17.52 15.91 24.94
C LEU A 298 16.47 14.84 24.62
N ASN A 299 16.17 13.95 25.56
CA ASN A 299 15.10 12.95 25.40
C ASN A 299 13.73 13.61 25.22
N LYS A 300 13.45 14.70 25.95
CA LYS A 300 12.21 15.47 25.77
C LYS A 300 12.15 16.11 24.39
N LYS A 301 13.25 16.70 23.91
CA LYS A 301 13.34 17.24 22.55
C LYS A 301 13.14 16.16 21.49
N LEU A 302 13.76 14.99 21.66
CA LEU A 302 13.60 13.85 20.76
C LEU A 302 12.14 13.37 20.72
N ALA A 303 11.49 13.24 21.87
CA ALA A 303 10.07 12.86 21.95
C ALA A 303 9.16 13.88 21.24
N ASN A 304 9.44 15.18 21.40
CA ASN A 304 8.70 16.23 20.69
C ASN A 304 8.91 16.14 19.17
N CYS A 305 10.15 15.93 18.71
CA CYS A 305 10.44 15.75 17.28
C CYS A 305 9.73 14.52 16.70
N LEU A 306 9.76 13.39 17.41
CA LEU A 306 9.04 12.18 17.01
C LEU A 306 7.53 12.42 16.92
N SER A 307 6.95 13.13 17.89
CA SER A 307 5.52 13.49 17.86
C SER A 307 5.17 14.39 16.67
N THR A 308 6.05 15.33 16.30
CA THR A 308 5.84 16.18 15.12
C THR A 308 5.93 15.38 13.82
N ILE A 309 6.90 14.47 13.71
CA ILE A 309 7.03 13.58 12.55
C ILE A 309 5.78 12.70 12.41
N GLU A 310 5.28 12.14 13.52
CA GLU A 310 4.06 11.33 13.49
C GLU A 310 2.84 12.14 13.04
N ALA A 311 2.70 13.39 13.52
CA ALA A 311 1.65 14.29 13.05
C ALA A 311 1.75 14.57 11.55
N GLN A 312 2.95 14.84 11.03
CA GLN A 312 3.18 15.04 9.60
C GLN A 312 2.91 13.77 8.77
N ASN A 313 3.23 12.58 9.28
CA ASN A 313 2.92 11.31 8.61
C ASN A 313 1.40 11.13 8.46
N VAL A 314 0.63 11.47 9.50
CA VAL A 314 -0.85 11.45 9.44
C VAL A 314 -1.37 12.48 8.43
N GLU A 315 -0.79 13.68 8.36
CA GLU A 315 -1.17 14.69 7.36
C GLU A 315 -0.89 14.21 5.93
N VAL A 316 0.29 13.63 5.67
CA VAL A 316 0.64 13.07 4.35
C VAL A 316 -0.31 11.95 3.96
N LEU A 317 -0.65 11.05 4.90
CA LEU A 317 -1.60 9.96 4.65
C LEU A 317 -3.00 10.51 4.32
N ASN A 318 -3.45 11.54 5.04
CA ASN A 318 -4.72 12.21 4.76
C ASN A 318 -4.72 12.85 3.38
N LEU A 319 -3.63 13.53 3.00
CA LEU A 319 -3.49 14.13 1.68
C LEU A 319 -3.44 13.08 0.57
N GLN A 320 -2.73 11.98 0.77
CA GLN A 320 -2.70 10.86 -0.18
C GLN A 320 -4.10 10.24 -0.35
N THR A 321 -4.85 10.11 0.75
CA THR A 321 -6.23 9.62 0.72
C THR A 321 -7.14 10.59 -0.05
N ALA A 322 -7.02 11.90 0.20
CA ALA A 322 -7.77 12.92 -0.51
C ALA A 322 -7.43 12.94 -2.01
N LEU A 323 -6.15 12.83 -2.38
CA LEU A 323 -5.73 12.70 -3.77
C LEU A 323 -6.31 11.45 -4.43
N GLY A 324 -6.30 10.31 -3.73
CA GLY A 324 -6.96 9.09 -4.20
C GLY A 324 -8.46 9.29 -4.47
N GLN A 325 -9.15 10.02 -3.60
CA GLN A 325 -10.55 10.38 -3.79
C GLN A 325 -10.77 11.29 -4.99
N TYR A 326 -9.90 12.30 -5.20
CA TYR A 326 -9.99 13.18 -6.36
C TYR A 326 -9.78 12.42 -7.68
N TYR A 327 -8.84 11.47 -7.74
CA TYR A 327 -8.68 10.65 -8.94
C TYR A 327 -9.92 9.80 -9.23
N ALA A 328 -10.51 9.18 -8.20
CA ALA A 328 -11.75 8.43 -8.35
C ALA A 328 -12.93 9.33 -8.79
N GLU A 329 -13.01 10.57 -8.29
CA GLU A 329 -14.01 11.55 -8.70
C GLU A 329 -13.82 12.02 -10.14
N ILE A 330 -12.58 12.25 -10.57
CA ILE A 330 -12.24 12.60 -11.96
C ILE A 330 -12.67 11.48 -12.91
N GLU A 331 -12.32 10.23 -12.60
CA GLU A 331 -12.70 9.07 -13.42
C GLU A 331 -14.22 8.89 -13.47
N ALA A 332 -14.92 9.04 -12.34
CA ALA A 332 -16.38 9.00 -12.32
C ALA A 332 -17.00 10.11 -13.17
N LYS A 333 -16.44 11.32 -13.12
CA LYS A 333 -16.88 12.46 -13.94
C LYS A 333 -16.63 12.23 -15.43
N GLU A 334 -15.51 11.62 -15.79
CA GLU A 334 -15.21 11.25 -17.18
C GLU A 334 -16.24 10.25 -17.73
N ARG A 335 -16.53 9.18 -16.99
CA ARG A 335 -17.58 8.21 -17.38
C ARG A 335 -18.96 8.85 -17.58
N VAL A 336 -19.36 9.76 -16.68
CA VAL A 336 -20.62 10.51 -16.84
C VAL A 336 -20.56 11.44 -18.06
N GLY A 337 -19.39 12.00 -18.37
CA GLY A 337 -19.16 12.80 -19.57
C GLY A 337 -19.34 11.99 -20.85
N GLU A 338 -18.80 10.77 -20.90
CA GLU A 338 -18.97 9.82 -22.01
C GLU A 338 -20.44 9.43 -22.19
N GLU A 339 -21.13 9.06 -21.11
CA GLU A 339 -22.57 8.76 -21.12
C GLU A 339 -23.41 9.95 -21.63
N LEU A 340 -23.06 11.18 -21.25
CA LEU A 340 -23.74 12.38 -21.72
C LEU A 340 -23.54 12.60 -23.23
N VAL A 341 -22.34 12.35 -23.75
CA VAL A 341 -22.07 12.44 -25.19
C VAL A 341 -22.87 11.37 -25.94
N ALA A 342 -22.84 10.12 -25.47
CA ALA A 342 -23.62 9.02 -26.05
C ALA A 342 -25.13 9.34 -26.07
N ALA A 343 -25.68 9.82 -24.95
CA ALA A 343 -27.09 10.21 -24.87
C ALA A 343 -27.44 11.37 -25.81
N LYS A 344 -26.54 12.34 -26.01
CA LYS A 344 -26.71 13.41 -27.00
C LYS A 344 -26.70 12.88 -28.42
N GLU A 345 -25.81 11.95 -28.75
CA GLU A 345 -25.78 11.32 -30.08
C GLU A 345 -27.07 10.53 -30.36
N GLU A 346 -27.57 9.77 -29.38
CA GLU A 346 -28.86 9.08 -29.50
C GLU A 346 -30.02 10.05 -29.67
N SER A 347 -30.05 11.13 -28.90
CA SER A 347 -31.04 12.21 -29.05
C SER A 347 -30.98 12.83 -30.45
N HIS A 348 -29.79 13.07 -30.99
CA HIS A 348 -29.61 13.56 -32.36
C HIS A 348 -30.07 12.54 -33.41
N LYS A 349 -29.77 11.25 -33.24
CA LYS A 349 -30.25 10.17 -34.12
C LYS A 349 -31.78 10.09 -34.12
N LEU A 350 -32.41 10.10 -32.95
CA LEU A 350 -33.86 10.07 -32.81
C LEU A 350 -34.52 11.32 -33.40
N SER A 351 -33.91 12.50 -33.21
CA SER A 351 -34.37 13.75 -33.83
C SER A 351 -34.30 13.71 -35.36
N GLY A 352 -33.23 13.12 -35.91
CA GLY A 352 -33.09 12.85 -37.35
C GLY A 352 -34.21 11.94 -37.87
N LEU A 353 -34.40 10.78 -37.24
CA LEU A 353 -35.46 9.82 -37.59
C LEU A 353 -36.86 10.45 -37.50
N LEU A 354 -37.11 11.27 -36.48
CA LEU A 354 -38.38 11.98 -36.31
C LEU A 354 -38.63 12.97 -37.47
N LYS A 355 -37.58 13.70 -37.89
CA LYS A 355 -37.68 14.64 -39.01
C LYS A 355 -37.94 13.92 -40.34
N ASP A 356 -37.28 12.78 -40.55
CA ASP A 356 -37.48 11.98 -41.76
C ASP A 356 -38.89 11.40 -41.82
N ALA A 357 -39.39 10.83 -40.70
CA ALA A 357 -40.77 10.35 -40.59
C ALA A 357 -41.79 11.48 -40.80
N TYR A 358 -41.52 12.68 -40.30
CA TYR A 358 -42.36 13.86 -40.54
C TYR A 358 -42.41 14.24 -42.03
N ASN A 359 -41.25 14.25 -42.69
CA ASN A 359 -41.18 14.55 -44.13
C ASN A 359 -41.92 13.48 -44.95
N GLU A 360 -41.74 12.20 -44.63
CA GLU A 360 -42.46 11.10 -45.27
C GLU A 360 -43.97 11.24 -45.11
N SER A 361 -44.44 11.53 -43.89
CA SER A 361 -45.86 11.80 -43.62
C SER A 361 -46.40 12.99 -44.44
N GLU A 362 -45.62 14.07 -44.59
CA GLU A 362 -46.00 15.20 -45.43
C GLU A 362 -46.01 14.85 -46.93
N THR A 363 -45.08 14.01 -47.41
CA THR A 363 -45.13 13.51 -48.80
C THR A 363 -46.36 12.63 -49.03
N PHE A 364 -46.66 11.70 -48.13
CA PHE A 364 -47.84 10.85 -48.21
C PHE A 364 -49.13 11.68 -48.16
N LYS A 365 -49.16 12.75 -47.35
CA LYS A 365 -50.29 13.69 -47.31
C LYS A 365 -50.48 14.41 -48.64
N LYS A 366 -49.41 14.91 -49.27
CA LYS A 366 -49.47 15.53 -50.61
C LYS A 366 -49.95 14.53 -51.66
N GLU A 367 -49.42 13.31 -51.67
CA GLU A 367 -49.88 12.25 -52.58
C GLU A 367 -51.36 11.91 -52.38
N LYS A 368 -51.83 11.84 -51.13
CA LYS A 368 -53.24 11.66 -50.81
C LYS A 368 -54.09 12.82 -51.35
N GLU A 369 -53.64 14.07 -51.17
CA GLU A 369 -54.33 15.25 -51.71
C GLU A 369 -54.39 15.22 -53.24
N GLU A 370 -53.30 14.85 -53.92
CA GLU A 370 -53.27 14.67 -55.38
C GLU A 370 -54.23 13.56 -55.85
N MET A 371 -54.30 12.44 -55.12
CA MET A 371 -55.21 11.35 -55.42
C MET A 371 -56.67 11.75 -55.21
N LEU A 372 -56.97 12.55 -54.19
CA LEU A 372 -58.31 13.11 -53.97
C LEU A 372 -58.74 14.05 -55.11
N VAL A 373 -57.82 14.88 -55.62
CA VAL A 373 -58.08 15.73 -56.79
C VAL A 373 -58.34 14.88 -58.04
N LYS A 374 -57.51 13.87 -58.31
CA LYS A 374 -57.71 12.92 -59.42
C LYS A 374 -59.05 12.19 -59.30
N PHE A 375 -59.41 11.77 -58.08
CA PHE A 375 -60.70 11.13 -57.82
C PHE A 375 -61.87 12.07 -58.11
N SER A 376 -61.79 13.32 -57.65
CA SER A 376 -62.80 14.35 -57.92
C SER A 376 -62.97 14.62 -59.43
N ASP A 377 -61.88 14.65 -60.20
CA ASP A 377 -61.95 14.79 -61.67
C ASP A 377 -62.58 13.57 -62.33
N MET A 378 -62.23 12.35 -61.91
CA MET A 378 -62.84 11.12 -62.40
C MET A 378 -64.33 11.07 -62.07
N GLU A 379 -64.72 11.47 -60.87
CA GLU A 379 -66.13 11.53 -60.44
C GLU A 379 -66.93 12.56 -61.27
N ARG A 380 -66.33 13.71 -61.59
CA ARG A 380 -66.93 14.70 -62.51
C ARG A 380 -67.11 14.13 -63.91
N ARG A 381 -66.07 13.53 -64.50
CA ARG A 381 -66.14 12.90 -65.82
C ARG A 381 -67.18 11.77 -65.87
N LEU A 382 -67.29 11.00 -64.79
CA LEU A 382 -68.29 9.95 -64.64
C LEU A 382 -69.70 10.53 -64.57
N SER A 383 -69.89 11.63 -63.83
CA SER A 383 -71.17 12.34 -63.76
C SER A 383 -71.57 12.94 -65.11
N GLU A 384 -70.63 13.55 -65.84
CA GLU A 384 -70.84 14.00 -67.22
C GLU A 384 -71.17 12.84 -68.17
N GLY A 385 -70.47 11.70 -68.04
CA GLY A 385 -70.73 10.48 -68.79
C GLY A 385 -72.14 9.93 -68.54
N LYS A 386 -72.56 9.85 -67.28
CA LYS A 386 -73.94 9.52 -66.89
C LYS A 386 -74.95 10.48 -67.52
N GLY A 387 -74.66 11.79 -67.51
CA GLY A 387 -75.50 12.80 -68.18
C GLY A 387 -75.64 12.58 -69.69
N ARG A 388 -74.54 12.23 -70.38
CA ARG A 388 -74.55 11.89 -71.82
C ARG A 388 -75.36 10.62 -72.09
N ILE A 389 -75.19 9.57 -71.27
CA ILE A 389 -75.97 8.33 -71.37
C ILE A 389 -77.46 8.62 -71.20
N ASN A 390 -77.86 9.35 -70.16
CA ASN A 390 -79.26 9.72 -69.95
C ASN A 390 -79.84 10.50 -71.15
N LYS A 391 -79.06 11.38 -71.77
CA LYS A 391 -79.50 12.10 -72.98
C LYS A 391 -79.67 11.15 -74.17
N LEU A 392 -78.72 10.25 -74.39
CA LEU A 392 -78.81 9.22 -75.43
C LEU A 392 -79.99 8.28 -75.18
N GLU A 393 -80.27 7.91 -73.94
CA GLU A 393 -81.45 7.12 -73.56
C GLU A 393 -82.74 7.87 -73.89
N GLN A 394 -82.85 9.16 -73.54
CA GLN A 394 -84.01 9.99 -73.90
C GLN A 394 -84.19 10.11 -75.42
N ASP A 395 -83.11 10.30 -76.18
CA ASP A 395 -83.18 10.39 -77.63
C ASP A 395 -83.48 9.03 -78.27
N ASN A 396 -82.96 7.92 -77.74
CA ASN A 396 -83.33 6.57 -78.16
C ASN A 396 -84.81 6.31 -77.90
N GLU A 397 -85.33 6.75 -76.76
CA GLU A 397 -86.75 6.66 -76.41
C GLU A 397 -87.63 7.51 -77.34
N LYS A 398 -87.18 8.72 -77.73
CA LYS A 398 -87.87 9.52 -78.76
C LYS A 398 -87.86 8.82 -80.12
N LEU A 399 -86.73 8.23 -80.52
CA LEU A 399 -86.60 7.48 -81.77
C LEU A 399 -87.49 6.24 -81.76
N ARG A 400 -87.55 5.51 -80.64
CA ARG A 400 -88.47 4.38 -80.44
C ARG A 400 -89.92 4.82 -80.59
N ARG A 401 -90.32 5.92 -79.95
CA ARG A 401 -91.67 6.51 -80.11
C ARG A 401 -91.97 6.93 -81.55
N ALA A 402 -91.02 7.57 -82.25
CA ALA A 402 -91.20 7.96 -83.65
C ALA A 402 -91.33 6.74 -84.58
N LEU A 403 -90.51 5.71 -84.35
CA LEU A 403 -90.58 4.43 -85.05
C LEU A 403 -91.95 3.78 -84.83
N GLU A 404 -92.40 3.68 -83.58
CA GLU A 404 -93.70 3.12 -83.23
C GLU A 404 -94.86 3.88 -83.90
N GLN A 405 -94.81 5.22 -83.93
CA GLN A 405 -95.79 6.05 -84.65
C GLN A 405 -95.79 5.76 -86.16
N SER A 406 -94.62 5.64 -86.79
CA SER A 406 -94.51 5.32 -88.22
C SER A 406 -94.99 3.91 -88.55
N MET A 407 -94.69 2.92 -87.70
CA MET A 407 -95.17 1.55 -87.83
C MET A 407 -96.69 1.50 -87.67
N THR A 408 -97.24 2.30 -86.74
CA THR A 408 -98.69 2.47 -86.58
C THR A 408 -99.33 3.08 -87.84
N ARG A 409 -98.71 4.11 -88.44
CA ARG A 409 -99.19 4.71 -89.70
C ARG A 409 -99.15 3.70 -90.86
N LEU A 410 -98.07 2.93 -90.98
CA LEU A 410 -97.91 1.92 -92.03
C LEU A 410 -98.93 0.78 -91.87
N ASN A 411 -99.10 0.26 -90.66
CA ASN A 411 -100.12 -0.77 -90.38
C ASN A 411 -101.53 -0.26 -90.68
N ARG A 412 -101.82 1.01 -90.42
CA ARG A 412 -103.11 1.64 -90.78
C ARG A 412 -103.31 1.76 -92.30
N MET A 413 -102.24 1.94 -93.07
CA MET A 413 -102.29 2.00 -94.54
C MET A 413 -102.31 0.60 -95.19
N SER A 414 -101.85 -0.44 -94.49
CA SER A 414 -101.79 -1.82 -95.03
C SER A 414 -103.06 -2.64 -94.78
N LEU A 415 -103.91 -2.27 -93.81
CA LEU A 415 -105.15 -3.01 -93.48
C LEU A 415 -106.29 -2.81 -94.48
N ASP A 416 -106.29 -1.74 -95.28
CA ASP A 416 -107.41 -1.39 -96.18
C ASP A 416 -107.34 -2.07 -97.57
N SER A 417 -106.21 -2.67 -97.97
CA SER A 417 -106.02 -3.21 -99.33
C SER A 417 -106.22 -4.73 -99.49
N ASP A 418 -106.28 -5.50 -98.40
CA ASP A 418 -106.20 -6.97 -98.47
C ASP A 418 -107.56 -7.70 -98.49
N ASN A 419 -108.69 -7.00 -98.47
CA ASN A 419 -110.02 -7.62 -98.29
C ASN A 419 -110.98 -7.61 -99.50
N TYR A 420 -110.54 -7.18 -100.69
CA TYR A 420 -111.44 -7.12 -101.86
C TYR A 420 -110.84 -7.81 -103.09
N VAL A 421 -111.40 -8.96 -103.47
CA VAL A 421 -111.19 -9.59 -104.78
C VAL A 421 -112.22 -9.04 -105.76
N ASP A 422 -111.78 -8.46 -106.88
CA ASP A 422 -112.66 -7.82 -107.86
C ASP A 422 -113.75 -8.79 -108.34
N ARG A 423 -115.01 -8.40 -108.13
CA ARG A 423 -116.22 -9.17 -108.48
C ARG A 423 -116.19 -9.68 -109.93
N ARG A 424 -115.56 -8.95 -110.85
CA ARG A 424 -115.43 -9.38 -112.26
C ARG A 424 -114.58 -10.65 -112.43
N ILE A 425 -113.53 -10.81 -111.62
CA ILE A 425 -112.64 -11.98 -111.65
C ILE A 425 -113.40 -13.21 -111.15
N VAL A 426 -114.16 -13.05 -110.06
CA VAL A 426 -114.99 -14.12 -109.48
C VAL A 426 -116.07 -14.60 -110.44
N ILE A 427 -116.79 -13.68 -111.10
CA ILE A 427 -117.80 -14.02 -112.12
C ILE A 427 -117.15 -14.78 -113.27
N LYS A 428 -116.01 -14.30 -113.77
CA LYS A 428 -115.32 -14.94 -114.90
C LYS A 428 -114.90 -16.36 -114.54
N LEU A 429 -114.36 -16.60 -113.35
CA LEU A 429 -114.00 -17.93 -112.87
C LEU A 429 -115.21 -18.88 -112.82
N LEU A 430 -116.34 -18.44 -112.25
CA LEU A 430 -117.59 -19.21 -112.22
C LEU A 430 -118.13 -19.54 -113.61
N VAL A 431 -118.15 -18.55 -114.51
CA VAL A 431 -118.58 -18.73 -115.90
C VAL A 431 -117.67 -19.73 -116.63
N THR A 432 -116.36 -19.63 -116.44
CA THR A 432 -115.38 -20.53 -117.08
C THR A 432 -115.52 -21.96 -116.55
N TYR A 433 -115.88 -22.13 -115.27
CA TYR A 433 -116.12 -23.43 -114.64
C TYR A 433 -117.31 -24.16 -115.27
N PHE A 434 -118.44 -23.47 -115.50
CA PHE A 434 -119.61 -24.07 -116.15
C PHE A 434 -119.41 -24.27 -117.66
N GLN A 435 -118.73 -23.36 -118.35
CA GLN A 435 -118.50 -23.50 -119.80
C GLN A 435 -117.57 -24.65 -120.17
N ARG A 436 -116.57 -24.97 -119.32
CA ARG A 436 -115.61 -26.06 -119.57
C ARG A 436 -116.00 -27.37 -118.89
N ASN A 437 -117.29 -27.69 -118.88
CA ASN A 437 -117.81 -28.98 -118.43
C ASN A 437 -117.26 -29.40 -117.04
N HIS A 438 -117.27 -28.47 -116.08
CA HIS A 438 -116.79 -28.65 -114.69
C HIS A 438 -115.29 -28.99 -114.57
N SER A 439 -114.42 -28.24 -115.25
CA SER A 439 -112.96 -28.46 -115.17
C SER A 439 -112.41 -28.24 -113.74
N LYS A 440 -111.70 -29.23 -113.21
CA LYS A 440 -111.10 -29.20 -111.86
C LYS A 440 -110.06 -28.09 -111.65
N GLU A 441 -109.34 -27.69 -112.70
CA GLU A 441 -108.31 -26.64 -112.63
C GLU A 441 -108.90 -25.26 -112.33
N VAL A 442 -110.06 -24.94 -112.91
CA VAL A 442 -110.75 -23.66 -112.65
C VAL A 442 -111.29 -23.65 -111.21
N LEU A 443 -111.76 -24.79 -110.70
CA LEU A 443 -112.21 -24.92 -109.31
C LEU A 443 -111.06 -24.74 -108.32
N ASP A 444 -109.89 -25.34 -108.59
CA ASP A 444 -108.69 -25.16 -107.76
C ASP A 444 -108.19 -23.70 -107.74
N LEU A 445 -108.27 -23.01 -108.88
CA LEU A 445 -107.94 -21.59 -108.96
C LEU A 445 -108.93 -20.71 -108.19
N MET A 446 -110.23 -21.03 -108.24
CA MET A 446 -111.25 -20.36 -107.43
C MET A 446 -110.98 -20.53 -105.94
N VAL A 447 -110.68 -21.75 -105.49
CA VAL A 447 -110.35 -22.05 -104.10
C VAL A 447 -109.18 -21.20 -103.59
N ARG A 448 -108.12 -21.05 -104.41
CA ARG A 448 -106.92 -20.27 -104.04
C ARG A 448 -107.16 -18.76 -104.05
N MET A 449 -107.89 -18.22 -105.03
CA MET A 449 -108.16 -16.78 -105.13
C MET A 449 -109.26 -16.29 -104.17
N LEU A 450 -110.26 -17.12 -103.89
CA LEU A 450 -111.37 -16.76 -102.99
C LEU A 450 -111.10 -17.17 -101.53
N GLY A 451 -109.95 -17.81 -101.26
CA GLY A 451 -109.57 -18.23 -99.91
C GLY A 451 -110.57 -19.20 -99.26
N PHE A 452 -111.09 -20.18 -100.02
CA PHE A 452 -112.02 -21.17 -99.46
C PHE A 452 -111.35 -21.91 -98.29
N SER A 453 -112.06 -22.06 -97.17
CA SER A 453 -111.57 -22.84 -96.03
C SER A 453 -111.50 -24.32 -96.41
N ASP A 454 -110.71 -25.09 -95.66
CA ASP A 454 -110.57 -26.53 -95.91
C ASP A 454 -111.92 -27.28 -95.76
N GLU A 455 -112.88 -26.75 -94.99
CA GLU A 455 -114.24 -27.30 -94.89
C GLU A 455 -115.09 -27.08 -96.16
N ASP A 456 -114.92 -25.93 -96.84
CA ASP A 456 -115.64 -25.65 -98.09
C ASP A 456 -115.05 -26.47 -99.24
N LYS A 457 -113.73 -26.63 -99.29
CA LYS A 457 -113.03 -27.52 -100.26
C LYS A 457 -113.54 -28.96 -100.21
N GLN A 458 -113.94 -29.44 -99.02
CA GLN A 458 -114.51 -30.77 -98.82
C GLN A 458 -115.94 -30.91 -99.38
N ARG A 459 -116.75 -29.83 -99.41
CA ARG A 459 -118.14 -29.87 -99.91
C ARG A 459 -118.25 -29.81 -101.44
N ILE A 460 -117.23 -29.29 -102.13
CA ILE A 460 -117.18 -29.16 -103.61
C ILE A 460 -116.36 -30.29 -104.30
N GLY A 461 -116.06 -31.38 -103.59
CA GLY A 461 -115.59 -32.64 -104.21
C GLY A 461 -114.09 -32.73 -104.52
N MET A 462 -113.23 -31.90 -103.90
CA MET A 462 -111.78 -31.99 -104.02
C MET A 462 -111.17 -32.67 -102.78
N ALA A 463 -110.94 -33.99 -102.85
CA ALA A 463 -110.20 -34.73 -101.84
C ALA A 463 -108.74 -35.00 -102.29
N GLN A 464 -107.79 -34.71 -101.37
CA GLN A 464 -106.49 -35.38 -101.15
C GLN A 464 -105.29 -35.06 -102.08
N GLN A 465 -104.22 -34.44 -101.54
CA GLN A 465 -102.77 -34.79 -101.65
C GLN A 465 -101.77 -33.63 -101.37
N GLY A 466 -100.91 -33.78 -100.35
CA GLY A 466 -99.43 -33.78 -100.47
C GLY A 466 -98.56 -32.48 -100.44
N SER A 467 -97.41 -32.60 -99.73
CA SER A 467 -96.10 -31.88 -99.88
C SER A 467 -95.96 -30.50 -99.20
N GLY A 468 -94.89 -30.11 -98.46
CA GLY A 468 -93.55 -30.65 -98.17
C GLY A 468 -92.45 -29.56 -98.26
N LYS A 469 -91.45 -29.54 -97.33
CA LYS A 469 -90.11 -28.83 -97.35
C LYS A 469 -90.10 -27.28 -97.39
N GLY A 470 -89.14 -26.49 -96.90
CA GLY A 470 -87.80 -26.68 -96.34
C GLY A 470 -86.90 -25.41 -96.44
N VAL A 471 -86.17 -25.09 -95.36
CA VAL A 471 -84.69 -24.80 -95.25
C VAL A 471 -84.03 -23.44 -95.69
N VAL A 472 -83.22 -22.92 -94.74
CA VAL A 472 -81.87 -22.25 -94.75
C VAL A 472 -81.61 -20.79 -95.22
N ARG A 473 -80.61 -20.23 -94.50
CA ARG A 473 -79.44 -19.42 -94.95
C ARG A 473 -79.61 -17.91 -94.70
N GLY A 474 -78.66 -17.13 -94.15
CA GLY A 474 -77.24 -17.29 -93.88
C GLY A 474 -76.60 -15.87 -93.80
N VAL A 475 -75.79 -15.55 -92.79
CA VAL A 475 -74.29 -15.41 -92.78
C VAL A 475 -73.73 -13.98 -93.05
N LEU A 476 -72.77 -13.58 -92.18
CA LEU A 476 -71.48 -12.86 -92.39
C LEU A 476 -71.32 -11.35 -92.04
N GLY A 477 -70.39 -11.08 -91.09
CA GLY A 477 -69.65 -9.80 -90.95
C GLY A 477 -68.99 -9.53 -89.57
N LEU A 478 -67.73 -9.93 -89.37
CA LEU A 478 -66.75 -9.52 -88.30
C LEU A 478 -66.28 -8.04 -88.48
N PRO A 479 -65.49 -7.34 -87.59
CA PRO A 479 -64.43 -7.85 -86.68
C PRO A 479 -64.14 -7.14 -85.30
N GLY A 480 -63.51 -7.87 -84.37
CA GLY A 480 -62.26 -7.47 -83.67
C GLY A 480 -62.24 -6.57 -82.40
N ARG A 481 -61.64 -7.12 -81.31
CA ARG A 481 -60.66 -6.53 -80.32
C ARG A 481 -61.10 -5.26 -79.52
N LEU A 482 -60.96 -5.09 -78.19
CA LEU A 482 -59.97 -5.45 -77.16
C LEU A 482 -60.57 -5.18 -75.75
N VAL A 483 -60.13 -5.98 -74.76
CA VAL A 483 -59.93 -5.64 -73.32
C VAL A 483 -61.14 -5.17 -72.50
N GLY A 484 -61.57 -6.04 -71.58
CA GLY A 484 -62.36 -5.63 -70.42
C GLY A 484 -62.93 -6.80 -69.62
N GLY A 485 -62.25 -7.19 -68.53
CA GLY A 485 -62.87 -7.88 -67.38
C GLY A 485 -62.57 -9.38 -67.26
N ILE A 486 -61.65 -9.73 -66.34
CA ILE A 486 -61.53 -11.04 -65.71
C ILE A 486 -61.80 -10.80 -64.22
N LEU A 487 -62.42 -11.66 -63.41
CA LEU A 487 -63.33 -12.80 -63.54
C LEU A 487 -63.50 -13.24 -62.07
N GLY A 488 -64.72 -13.25 -61.56
CA GLY A 488 -65.03 -13.91 -60.30
C GLY A 488 -65.30 -15.40 -60.53
N GLY A 489 -64.84 -16.27 -59.61
CA GLY A 489 -65.30 -17.66 -59.57
C GLY A 489 -64.41 -18.65 -58.80
N SER A 490 -64.99 -19.19 -57.71
CA SER A 490 -65.02 -20.62 -57.31
C SER A 490 -63.77 -21.37 -56.81
N SER A 491 -64.07 -22.22 -55.83
CA SER A 491 -63.27 -23.15 -55.01
C SER A 491 -62.75 -24.44 -55.69
N ALA A 492 -61.48 -24.77 -55.37
CA ALA A 492 -60.81 -26.09 -55.10
C ALA A 492 -60.79 -27.23 -56.16
N PRO A 493 -59.88 -28.25 -56.09
CA PRO A 493 -58.62 -28.43 -55.31
C PRO A 493 -57.40 -28.90 -56.16
N SER A 494 -56.15 -28.74 -55.66
CA SER A 494 -55.08 -29.78 -55.57
C SER A 494 -53.65 -29.22 -55.41
N SER A 495 -53.10 -29.41 -54.20
CA SER A 495 -51.75 -29.88 -53.82
C SER A 495 -50.45 -29.18 -54.28
N THR A 496 -49.63 -28.92 -53.24
CA THR A 496 -48.16 -28.72 -53.15
C THR A 496 -47.55 -27.37 -53.54
N ALA A 497 -47.34 -26.49 -52.54
CA ALA A 497 -46.03 -25.99 -52.08
C ALA A 497 -46.19 -24.69 -51.25
N SER A 498 -46.11 -24.84 -49.94
CA SER A 498 -45.69 -23.85 -48.91
C SER A 498 -45.92 -22.35 -49.15
N ASP A 499 -47.07 -21.84 -48.70
CA ASP A 499 -47.19 -20.47 -48.20
C ASP A 499 -46.61 -20.44 -46.77
N GLN A 500 -45.36 -19.98 -46.61
CA GLN A 500 -44.84 -19.51 -45.32
C GLN A 500 -44.74 -17.99 -45.38
N SER A 501 -45.56 -17.31 -44.59
CA SER A 501 -45.57 -15.85 -44.49
C SER A 501 -44.23 -15.37 -43.91
N PHE A 502 -43.74 -14.20 -44.32
CA PHE A 502 -42.50 -13.59 -43.79
C PHE A 502 -42.49 -13.51 -42.25
N ALA A 503 -43.67 -13.36 -41.64
CA ALA A 503 -43.83 -13.42 -40.19
C ALA A 503 -43.55 -14.83 -39.63
N ASP A 504 -43.96 -15.89 -40.33
CA ASP A 504 -43.66 -17.27 -39.94
C ASP A 504 -42.17 -17.58 -40.10
N LEU A 505 -41.51 -17.06 -41.14
CA LEU A 505 -40.05 -17.17 -41.30
C LEU A 505 -39.27 -16.38 -40.24
N TRP A 506 -39.79 -15.23 -39.79
CA TRP A 506 -39.20 -14.46 -38.69
C TRP A 506 -39.40 -15.15 -37.34
N VAL A 507 -40.56 -15.75 -37.12
CA VAL A 507 -40.83 -16.57 -35.94
C VAL A 507 -39.98 -17.84 -35.95
N ASP A 508 -39.82 -18.51 -37.10
CA ASP A 508 -38.92 -19.67 -37.26
C ASP A 508 -37.46 -19.26 -37.08
N PHE A 509 -37.05 -18.07 -37.55
CA PHE A 509 -35.72 -17.54 -37.31
C PHE A 509 -35.48 -17.24 -35.81
N LEU A 510 -36.43 -16.61 -35.12
CA LEU A 510 -36.32 -16.33 -33.68
C LEU A 510 -36.34 -17.60 -32.84
N LEU A 511 -37.17 -18.58 -33.19
CA LEU A 511 -37.20 -19.91 -32.55
C LEU A 511 -35.91 -20.69 -32.86
N LYS A 512 -35.38 -20.58 -34.08
CA LYS A 512 -34.13 -21.24 -34.47
C LYS A 512 -32.89 -20.58 -33.88
N GLU A 513 -32.90 -19.28 -33.68
CA GLU A 513 -31.81 -18.54 -33.04
C GLU A 513 -31.83 -18.79 -31.52
N THR A 514 -33.00 -18.81 -30.88
CA THR A 514 -33.12 -19.18 -29.46
C THR A 514 -32.81 -20.66 -29.20
N GLU A 515 -33.15 -21.57 -30.12
CA GLU A 515 -32.74 -22.98 -30.03
C GLU A 515 -31.25 -23.19 -30.37
N ARG A 516 -30.65 -22.36 -31.23
CA ARG A 516 -29.19 -22.38 -31.49
C ARG A 516 -28.43 -21.87 -30.27
N GLU A 517 -28.86 -20.77 -29.64
CA GLU A 517 -28.25 -20.23 -28.43
C GLU A 517 -28.40 -21.20 -27.24
N LYS A 518 -29.52 -21.92 -27.14
CA LYS A 518 -29.69 -23.01 -26.15
C LYS A 518 -28.84 -24.25 -26.44
N ARG A 519 -28.59 -24.58 -27.71
CA ARG A 519 -27.72 -25.72 -28.09
C ARG A 519 -26.24 -25.39 -27.97
N GLU A 520 -25.83 -24.16 -28.28
CA GLU A 520 -24.46 -23.68 -28.09
C GLU A 520 -24.14 -23.50 -26.59
N ALA A 521 -25.11 -23.10 -25.76
CA ALA A 521 -24.97 -23.11 -24.30
C ALA A 521 -24.92 -24.53 -23.69
N ALA A 522 -25.50 -25.54 -24.34
CA ALA A 522 -25.47 -26.93 -23.91
C ALA A 522 -24.24 -27.70 -24.45
N GLU A 523 -23.67 -27.31 -25.59
CA GLU A 523 -22.46 -27.90 -26.18
C GLU A 523 -21.15 -27.24 -25.68
N ALA A 524 -21.18 -25.99 -25.20
CA ALA A 524 -20.03 -25.37 -24.54
C ALA A 524 -19.82 -25.83 -23.08
N GLY A 525 -20.80 -26.53 -22.49
CA GLY A 525 -20.79 -26.98 -21.09
C GLY A 525 -20.41 -28.44 -20.85
N ASN A 526 -20.16 -29.25 -21.88
CA ASN A 526 -19.91 -30.69 -21.70
C ASN A 526 -18.96 -31.28 -22.75
N GLY A 527 -17.70 -30.80 -22.75
CA GLY A 527 -16.66 -31.29 -23.65
C GLY A 527 -15.28 -31.29 -23.00
N ASN A 528 -15.04 -32.14 -22.01
CA ASN A 528 -13.69 -32.62 -21.73
C ASN A 528 -13.69 -34.10 -21.28
N ALA A 529 -12.69 -34.83 -21.79
CA ALA A 529 -12.25 -36.19 -21.44
C ALA A 529 -12.93 -37.40 -22.13
N GLY A 530 -12.14 -38.08 -22.99
CA GLY A 530 -12.07 -39.56 -22.97
C GLY A 530 -11.86 -40.29 -24.31
N ASP A 531 -10.63 -40.83 -24.49
CA ASP A 531 -10.30 -42.15 -25.08
C ASP A 531 -10.18 -42.27 -26.64
N GLN A 532 -9.16 -42.88 -27.31
CA GLN A 532 -8.23 -43.99 -27.01
C GLN A 532 -6.92 -44.03 -27.87
N ILE A 533 -5.82 -44.45 -27.22
CA ILE A 533 -4.78 -45.45 -27.62
C ILE A 533 -3.81 -45.19 -28.81
N LYS A 534 -2.49 -45.04 -28.54
CA LYS A 534 -1.40 -46.07 -28.62
C LYS A 534 0.03 -45.46 -28.53
N GLY A 535 0.92 -46.02 -27.67
CA GLY A 535 2.40 -46.01 -27.90
C GLY A 535 3.35 -45.57 -26.76
N PHE A 536 3.76 -46.52 -25.91
CA PHE A 536 5.05 -46.75 -25.20
C PHE A 536 5.99 -45.65 -24.62
N GLN A 537 6.44 -45.92 -23.37
CA GLN A 537 7.72 -45.58 -22.68
C GLN A 537 7.94 -44.11 -22.25
N GLU A 538 8.53 -43.71 -21.11
CA GLU A 538 9.21 -44.35 -19.96
C GLU A 538 9.41 -43.26 -18.84
N ALA A 539 9.65 -43.71 -17.60
CA ALA A 539 10.38 -43.04 -16.49
C ALA A 539 9.81 -41.82 -15.70
N MET A 540 9.54 -42.12 -14.42
CA MET A 540 9.75 -41.36 -13.16
C MET A 540 9.62 -39.82 -13.10
N GLY A 541 8.74 -39.37 -12.20
CA GLY A 541 9.16 -38.63 -10.99
C GLY A 541 8.59 -37.22 -10.76
N ALA A 542 7.93 -37.08 -9.60
CA ALA A 542 7.77 -35.88 -8.77
C ALA A 542 6.57 -34.91 -8.98
N ASP A 543 5.67 -35.00 -7.99
CA ASP A 543 5.20 -33.94 -7.07
C ASP A 543 4.06 -32.96 -7.47
N GLY A 544 3.24 -32.65 -6.45
CA GLY A 544 2.53 -31.36 -6.33
C GLY A 544 1.02 -31.31 -6.52
N THR A 545 0.26 -31.60 -5.46
CA THR A 545 -1.19 -31.33 -5.28
C THR A 545 -1.49 -29.89 -4.83
N MET A 546 -2.59 -29.28 -5.33
CA MET A 546 -3.51 -28.27 -4.72
C MET A 546 -4.56 -27.91 -5.80
N ALA A 547 -5.85 -27.58 -5.61
CA ALA A 547 -6.77 -27.33 -4.50
C ALA A 547 -8.20 -27.47 -5.12
N GLU A 548 -9.18 -28.12 -4.48
CA GLU A 548 -10.26 -27.51 -3.67
C GLU A 548 -11.56 -27.20 -4.45
N HIS A 549 -12.71 -27.72 -3.98
CA HIS A 549 -14.05 -27.32 -4.41
C HIS A 549 -15.11 -27.72 -3.38
N ARG A 550 -16.03 -26.79 -3.08
CA ARG A 550 -17.51 -26.89 -2.99
C ARG A 550 -18.06 -25.89 -1.94
N SER A 551 -19.25 -25.29 -2.04
CA SER A 551 -20.30 -25.10 -3.06
C SER A 551 -21.53 -24.41 -2.40
N ASN A 552 -22.35 -23.72 -3.22
CA ASN A 552 -23.81 -23.48 -3.15
C ASN A 552 -24.35 -22.29 -2.32
N SER A 553 -24.97 -21.27 -2.95
CA SER A 553 -26.41 -21.06 -3.36
C SER A 553 -27.24 -20.46 -2.20
N SER A 554 -28.20 -19.51 -2.32
CA SER A 554 -28.99 -18.91 -3.40
C SER A 554 -29.77 -17.69 -2.86
N ASP A 555 -30.34 -16.91 -3.79
CA ASP A 555 -31.54 -16.06 -3.71
C ASP A 555 -31.53 -14.57 -3.31
N VAL A 556 -32.34 -13.86 -4.11
CA VAL A 556 -32.48 -12.43 -4.37
C VAL A 556 -33.79 -11.94 -3.77
N THR A 557 -33.83 -10.75 -3.13
CA THR A 557 -34.81 -9.69 -3.47
C THR A 557 -34.42 -8.31 -2.91
N PHE A 558 -34.57 -7.29 -3.75
CA PHE A 558 -34.39 -5.85 -3.49
C PHE A 558 -35.57 -5.23 -2.69
N ILE A 559 -35.29 -4.16 -1.91
CA ILE A 559 -35.98 -2.83 -1.87
C ILE A 559 -35.28 -1.96 -0.79
N SER A 560 -35.01 -0.69 -1.15
CA SER A 560 -34.42 0.40 -0.31
C SER A 560 -35.53 1.42 0.07
N PRO A 561 -35.33 2.53 0.82
CA PRO A 561 -34.21 3.02 1.66
C PRO A 561 -34.66 3.58 3.05
N ARG A 562 -33.68 4.10 3.82
CA ARG A 562 -33.72 5.38 4.60
C ARG A 562 -33.73 5.33 6.15
N GLN A 563 -32.60 5.83 6.68
CA GLN A 563 -32.37 6.71 7.84
C GLN A 563 -32.44 6.24 9.32
N GLN A 564 -31.42 6.76 10.02
CA GLN A 564 -31.34 7.15 11.44
C GLN A 564 -31.10 6.05 12.48
N SER A 565 -29.88 6.00 13.03
CA SER A 565 -29.58 6.54 14.38
C SER A 565 -28.24 5.99 14.92
N SER A 566 -27.30 6.87 15.27
CA SER A 566 -26.35 6.65 16.38
C SER A 566 -27.08 6.88 17.72
N PRO A 567 -26.50 6.75 18.94
CA PRO A 567 -25.12 6.39 19.35
C PRO A 567 -25.06 5.50 20.63
N LYS A 568 -23.84 5.38 21.23
CA LYS A 568 -23.49 5.05 22.64
C LYS A 568 -23.11 3.57 22.90
N HIS A 569 -22.13 3.18 23.73
CA HIS A 569 -21.48 3.78 24.91
C HIS A 569 -20.22 2.94 25.30
N ASN A 570 -19.23 3.58 25.94
CA ASN A 570 -18.32 3.07 27.01
C ASN A 570 -16.95 2.42 26.71
N LEU A 571 -15.90 3.17 27.11
CA LEU A 571 -14.60 2.72 27.65
C LEU A 571 -14.70 2.55 29.19
N PRO A 572 -13.63 2.21 29.95
CA PRO A 572 -12.76 1.01 29.99
C PRO A 572 -12.78 0.38 31.41
N PRO A 573 -11.87 -0.57 31.80
CA PRO A 573 -10.70 -0.14 32.60
C PRO A 573 -9.41 -1.02 32.57
N LEU A 574 -8.27 -0.33 32.73
CA LEU A 574 -7.05 -0.60 33.55
C LEU A 574 -6.35 -1.98 33.62
N ALA A 575 -5.03 -1.94 33.37
CA ALA A 575 -3.99 -2.96 33.62
C ALA A 575 -3.60 -3.08 35.12
N PRO A 576 -2.74 -4.05 35.55
CA PRO A 576 -1.27 -3.79 35.56
C PRO A 576 -0.29 -5.01 35.48
N HIS A 577 0.90 -4.73 34.91
CA HIS A 577 2.28 -5.14 35.29
C HIS A 577 2.75 -6.62 35.28
N SER A 578 3.78 -6.93 34.47
CA SER A 578 5.12 -7.38 34.95
C SER A 578 6.16 -7.51 33.82
N ARG A 579 7.42 -7.24 34.18
CA ARG A 579 8.65 -7.15 33.35
C ARG A 579 9.33 -8.51 33.13
N GLN A 580 10.09 -8.64 32.03
CA GLN A 580 11.45 -9.23 31.85
C GLN A 580 11.64 -9.47 30.33
N VAL A 581 12.47 -8.76 29.56
CA VAL A 581 13.95 -8.76 29.46
C VAL A 581 14.58 -10.15 29.43
N ILE A 582 14.96 -10.63 28.23
CA ILE A 582 16.21 -11.32 27.87
C ILE A 582 16.32 -11.32 26.32
N LEU A 583 17.49 -10.91 25.82
CA LEU A 583 18.10 -11.12 24.48
C LEU A 583 19.44 -11.86 24.75
N PRO A 584 20.25 -12.36 23.77
CA PRO A 584 20.12 -12.67 22.32
C PRO A 584 20.72 -14.12 22.04
N PRO A 585 21.33 -14.56 20.89
CA PRO A 585 21.68 -13.88 19.62
C PRO A 585 21.60 -14.69 18.27
N GLU A 586 21.97 -13.97 17.20
CA GLU A 586 22.74 -14.38 15.99
C GLU A 586 22.09 -14.46 14.58
N HIS A 587 22.76 -13.71 13.66
CA HIS A 587 22.96 -13.82 12.20
C HIS A 587 21.75 -13.69 11.25
N SER A 588 21.66 -12.59 10.50
CA SER A 588 22.27 -12.33 9.17
C SER A 588 21.53 -13.07 8.05
N ASP A 589 20.83 -12.33 7.19
CA ASP A 589 21.10 -12.32 5.75
C ASP A 589 20.40 -11.13 5.08
N ALA A 590 21.20 -10.39 4.32
CA ALA A 590 20.80 -9.38 3.38
C ALA A 590 20.39 -10.05 2.07
N GLU A 591 19.46 -9.45 1.30
CA GLU A 591 19.62 -9.28 -0.15
C GLU A 591 18.48 -8.47 -0.81
N PHE A 592 18.92 -7.48 -1.59
CA PHE A 592 18.27 -6.75 -2.71
C PHE A 592 16.97 -5.94 -2.53
N SER A 593 17.12 -4.60 -2.57
CA SER A 593 16.26 -3.75 -3.39
C SER A 593 17.01 -2.50 -3.89
N THR A 594 16.97 -2.31 -5.19
CA THR A 594 17.74 -1.35 -5.99
C THR A 594 16.95 -0.07 -6.32
N VAL A 595 17.55 1.09 -5.96
CA VAL A 595 17.64 2.37 -6.76
C VAL A 595 16.38 3.31 -6.76
N PRO A 596 16.49 4.67 -6.83
CA PRO A 596 17.29 5.64 -6.06
C PRO A 596 16.49 6.91 -5.57
N LEU A 597 17.04 7.57 -4.55
CA LEU A 597 17.06 9.02 -4.24
C LEU A 597 15.98 9.99 -4.77
N THR A 598 15.23 10.60 -3.84
CA THR A 598 14.84 12.02 -3.90
C THR A 598 15.19 12.71 -2.55
N PRO A 599 15.79 13.92 -2.55
CA PRO A 599 16.03 14.67 -1.32
C PRO A 599 14.76 15.42 -0.93
N LEU A 600 14.26 15.16 0.28
CA LEU A 600 13.23 15.98 0.90
C LEU A 600 13.89 17.27 1.39
N GLU A 601 13.70 18.37 0.65
CA GLU A 601 13.98 19.72 1.13
C GLU A 601 12.98 20.07 2.25
N THR A 602 13.45 20.03 3.50
CA THR A 602 12.75 20.70 4.60
C THR A 602 13.63 21.80 5.18
N ASN A 603 13.17 23.03 4.97
CA ASN A 603 13.65 24.29 5.52
C ASN A 603 13.90 24.20 7.03
N TYR A 604 15.14 24.43 7.47
CA TYR A 604 15.43 24.79 8.86
C TYR A 604 15.45 26.31 9.02
N GLN A 605 14.52 26.81 9.84
CA GLN A 605 14.52 28.17 10.35
C GLN A 605 15.74 28.40 11.26
N ILE A 606 16.48 29.44 10.90
CA ILE A 606 17.63 30.00 11.62
C ILE A 606 17.21 30.45 13.02
N SER A 607 17.73 29.77 14.05
CA SER A 607 17.76 30.32 15.41
C SER A 607 19.06 31.09 15.62
N ARG A 608 18.94 32.41 15.81
CA ARG A 608 20.03 33.30 16.17
C ARG A 608 20.59 32.94 17.56
N LEU A 609 21.89 32.73 17.64
CA LEU A 609 22.65 32.80 18.90
C LEU A 609 22.96 34.28 19.24
N PRO A 610 22.84 34.69 20.51
CA PRO A 610 23.28 36.01 20.96
C PRO A 610 24.80 36.01 21.15
N ARG A 611 25.44 37.09 20.68
CA ARG A 611 26.84 37.42 20.98
C ARG A 611 27.05 37.56 22.48
N TYR A 612 28.00 36.79 23.02
CA TYR A 612 29.06 37.29 23.90
C TYR A 612 30.34 36.50 23.62
#